data_AF-A0A368GTC9-F1
#
_entry.id   AF-A0A368GTC9-F1
#
_cell.length_a   1.000
_cell.length_b   1.000
_cell.length_c   1.000
_cell.angle_alpha   90.00
_cell.angle_beta   90.00
_cell.angle_gamma   90.00
#
_symmetry.space_group_name_H-M   'P 1'
#
loop_
_entity.id
_entity.type
_entity.pdbx_description
1 polymer ?
#
loop_
_entity_poly.entity_id
_entity_poly.type
_entity_poly.pdbx_seq_one_letter_code
_entity_poly.pdbx_strand_id
1 'polypeptide(L)'
;MIVSSLDKDDRLTNVVHEQLLRRLVGWVEVSFSTVYAKGKVDGWLRINRPLFFTGYSMPDRPSYLKVLIAFDPQLVPPRIQPPQRVESVENEKISAQCQAWSKACSAVNDSRRYAALVTDINGKAVLACRFLAPVRPPPAVPHPGGNPRRSVEVAVRLVSQIPFVTDPALFPGSTDLWTTIEKFLALGCGDEEEHAVLLCCWLLSLQIPSCLVLGFALPEGSKAAYVFVNLPDGIYLVNPCDGAIYPSTDAMCPLISVGTVITPKNAYGNIQSQDHPSQLQFDLNKSSDWKPLFDRELDEIQSIQAPSVSYVEVSEDALVELRSSIEREIKLRFDEARKYGIPQWNLMASRLLREILQDEHGSPETRLARLRDSYTVTVTAITIPYRNVQECVAAVLRCGLHATTSTSSQFALAVHLQPVFGHVIGCSIAIALLTLRM
;
A
#
# COMPACT_ATOMS: atom_id res chain seq x y z
N MET A 1 -15.35 8.17 18.65
CA MET A 1 -16.10 9.42 18.38
C MET A 1 -15.65 10.46 19.39
N ILE A 2 -15.58 11.73 19.01
CA ILE A 2 -15.19 12.82 19.91
C ILE A 2 -16.45 13.64 20.24
N VAL A 3 -16.67 13.97 21.50
CA VAL A 3 -17.77 14.86 21.94
C VAL A 3 -17.27 16.30 21.93
N SER A 4 -18.01 17.21 21.33
CA SER A 4 -17.73 18.65 21.35
C SER A 4 -18.93 19.41 21.86
N SER A 5 -18.70 20.47 22.62
CA SER A 5 -19.76 21.43 22.96
C SER A 5 -20.27 22.14 21.72
N LEU A 6 -21.58 22.39 21.69
CA LEU A 6 -22.25 23.31 20.78
C LEU A 6 -22.44 24.66 21.48
N ASP A 7 -22.66 25.73 20.70
CA ASP A 7 -23.04 27.03 21.25
C ASP A 7 -24.32 26.86 22.08
N LYS A 8 -24.31 27.40 23.29
CA LYS A 8 -25.44 27.33 24.21
C LYS A 8 -26.56 28.22 23.68
N ASP A 9 -27.77 27.66 23.62
CA ASP A 9 -28.97 28.50 23.54
C ASP A 9 -29.34 28.93 24.96
N ASP A 10 -29.07 30.19 25.30
CA ASP A 10 -29.34 30.75 26.63
C ASP A 10 -30.82 30.71 27.03
N ARG A 11 -31.73 30.39 26.09
CA ARG A 11 -33.16 30.19 26.35
C ARG A 11 -33.48 28.80 26.92
N LEU A 12 -32.56 27.83 26.80
CA LEU A 12 -32.72 26.46 27.26
C LEU A 12 -31.92 26.24 28.55
N THR A 13 -32.60 26.29 29.69
CA THR A 13 -32.01 25.99 31.01
C THR A 13 -31.91 24.48 31.25
N ASN A 14 -30.83 24.02 31.89
CA ASN A 14 -30.55 22.60 32.22
C ASN A 14 -30.37 21.64 31.02
N VAL A 15 -30.01 22.13 29.83
CA VAL A 15 -29.74 21.29 28.65
C VAL A 15 -28.26 21.32 28.29
N VAL A 16 -27.65 20.13 28.18
CA VAL A 16 -26.28 19.96 27.68
C VAL A 16 -26.32 20.00 26.15
N HIS A 17 -25.65 21.00 25.57
CA HIS A 17 -25.55 21.17 24.13
C HIS A 17 -24.25 20.55 23.63
N GLU A 18 -24.33 19.29 23.18
CA GLU A 18 -23.18 18.53 22.69
C GLU A 18 -23.44 17.98 21.29
N GLN A 19 -22.37 17.81 20.51
CA GLN A 19 -22.39 17.14 19.23
C GLN A 19 -21.35 16.01 19.18
N LEU A 20 -21.74 14.92 18.54
CA LEU A 20 -20.84 13.82 18.21
C LEU A 20 -20.09 14.12 16.92
N LEU A 21 -18.78 14.30 17.03
CA LEU A 21 -17.89 14.51 15.90
C LEU A 21 -17.29 13.19 15.43
N ARG A 22 -17.42 12.95 14.12
CA ARG A 22 -16.70 11.91 13.40
C ARG A 22 -15.39 12.52 12.89
N ARG A 23 -14.26 12.01 13.38
CA ARG A 23 -12.92 12.41 12.98
C ARG A 23 -12.15 11.17 12.54
N LEU A 24 -11.34 11.32 11.49
CA LEU A 24 -10.52 10.24 10.96
C LEU A 24 -9.50 9.80 12.03
N VAL A 25 -9.54 8.54 12.43
CA VAL A 25 -8.51 7.89 13.27
C VAL A 25 -7.56 7.05 12.41
N GLY A 26 -8.10 6.47 11.35
CA GLY A 26 -7.39 5.70 10.35
C GLY A 26 -8.39 5.02 9.41
N TRP A 27 -7.90 4.37 8.37
CA TRP A 27 -8.73 3.64 7.42
C TRP A 27 -8.00 2.42 6.85
N VAL A 28 -8.77 1.48 6.33
CA VAL A 28 -8.28 0.37 5.51
C VAL A 28 -9.37 0.05 4.50
N GLU A 29 -8.98 -0.32 3.29
CA GLU A 29 -9.91 -0.64 2.21
C GLU A 29 -9.75 -2.12 1.88
N VAL A 30 -10.86 -2.86 1.94
CA VAL A 30 -10.90 -4.29 1.63
C VAL A 30 -11.71 -4.45 0.37
N SER A 31 -11.10 -5.00 -0.67
CA SER A 31 -11.80 -5.24 -1.94
C SER A 31 -12.93 -6.26 -1.75
N PHE A 32 -14.06 -6.01 -2.43
CA PHE A 32 -15.13 -7.00 -2.53
C PHE A 32 -14.59 -8.33 -3.06
N SER A 33 -13.69 -8.31 -4.06
CA SER A 33 -13.11 -9.51 -4.65
C SER A 33 -12.36 -10.38 -3.63
N THR A 34 -11.64 -9.76 -2.69
CA THR A 34 -10.93 -10.47 -1.61
C THR A 34 -11.88 -11.27 -0.72
N VAL A 35 -13.00 -10.67 -0.32
CA VAL A 35 -14.01 -11.35 0.50
C VAL A 35 -14.76 -12.38 -0.34
N TYR A 36 -15.09 -12.03 -1.59
CA TYR A 36 -15.85 -12.86 -2.51
C TYR A 36 -15.13 -14.16 -2.84
N ALA A 37 -13.85 -14.08 -3.19
CA ALA A 37 -13.04 -15.24 -3.58
C ALA A 37 -12.88 -16.25 -2.43
N LYS A 38 -12.77 -15.79 -1.18
CA LYS A 38 -12.55 -16.65 0.00
C LYS A 38 -13.85 -17.03 0.73
N GLY A 39 -14.94 -16.31 0.49
CA GLY A 39 -16.24 -16.45 1.17
C GLY A 39 -16.26 -15.94 2.62
N LYS A 40 -15.19 -16.22 3.37
CA LYS A 40 -14.92 -15.72 4.72
C LYS A 40 -13.47 -15.30 4.85
N VAL A 41 -13.28 -14.11 5.40
CA VAL A 41 -11.99 -13.52 5.70
C VAL A 41 -11.86 -13.38 7.21
N ASP A 42 -10.75 -13.87 7.78
CA ASP A 42 -10.42 -13.76 9.20
C ASP A 42 -8.92 -13.45 9.31
N GLY A 43 -8.57 -12.27 9.83
CA GLY A 43 -7.18 -11.82 9.84
C GLY A 43 -7.00 -10.44 10.45
N TRP A 44 -5.74 -10.01 10.50
CA TRP A 44 -5.35 -8.68 10.94
C TRP A 44 -5.21 -7.76 9.74
N LEU A 45 -5.74 -6.54 9.85
CA LEU A 45 -5.59 -5.47 8.89
C LEU A 45 -4.74 -4.37 9.50
N ARG A 46 -3.66 -3.98 8.83
CA ARG A 46 -2.92 -2.78 9.21
C ARG A 46 -3.71 -1.55 8.80
N ILE A 47 -3.86 -0.59 9.72
CA ILE A 47 -4.65 0.61 9.51
C ILE A 47 -3.75 1.73 8.98
N ASN A 48 -4.14 2.35 7.86
CA ASN A 48 -3.56 3.60 7.38
C ASN A 48 -3.91 4.73 8.33
N ARG A 49 -2.92 5.53 8.71
CA ARG A 49 -3.08 6.62 9.68
C ARG A 49 -2.79 7.95 9.03
N PRO A 50 -3.45 9.04 9.48
CA PRO A 50 -2.98 10.37 9.16
C PRO A 50 -1.54 10.58 9.66
N LEU A 51 -0.82 11.54 9.08
CA LEU A 51 0.48 11.99 9.59
C LEU A 51 0.35 12.49 11.03
N PHE A 52 -0.63 13.35 11.27
CA PHE A 52 -1.00 13.79 12.61
C PHE A 52 -2.45 14.29 12.64
N PHE A 53 -3.02 14.28 13.85
CA PHE A 53 -4.29 14.92 14.16
C PHE A 53 -4.20 15.61 15.51
N THR A 54 -4.61 16.87 15.61
CA THR A 54 -4.44 17.64 16.85
C THR A 54 -5.36 17.24 18.01
N GLY A 55 -6.41 16.45 17.73
CA GLY A 55 -7.42 16.07 18.74
C GLY A 55 -7.23 14.68 19.36
N TYR A 56 -6.20 13.92 18.98
CA TYR A 56 -5.81 12.68 19.65
C TYR A 56 -4.31 12.41 19.44
N SER A 57 -3.69 11.71 20.38
CA SER A 57 -2.31 11.21 20.20
C SER A 57 -2.33 9.87 19.47
N MET A 58 -1.38 9.67 18.56
CA MET A 58 -1.18 8.39 17.89
C MET A 58 -0.01 7.63 18.53
N PRO A 59 -0.13 6.31 18.70
CA PRO A 59 0.97 5.51 19.21
C PRO A 59 2.12 5.43 18.19
N ASP A 60 3.35 5.25 18.66
CA ASP A 60 4.50 5.08 17.76
C ASP A 60 4.41 3.78 16.95
N ARG A 61 3.79 2.74 17.52
CA ARG A 61 3.59 1.45 16.87
C ARG A 61 2.46 1.49 15.82
N PRO A 62 2.54 0.66 14.76
CA PRO A 62 1.44 0.45 13.84
C PRO A 62 0.16 0.01 14.57
N SER A 63 -0.99 0.38 14.02
CA SER A 63 -2.30 0.02 14.55
C SER A 63 -2.95 -1.03 13.65
N TYR A 64 -3.56 -2.03 14.26
CA TYR A 64 -4.19 -3.14 13.56
C TYR A 64 -5.65 -3.31 13.97
N LEU A 65 -6.46 -3.81 13.04
CA LEU A 65 -7.83 -4.23 13.26
C LEU A 65 -7.93 -5.74 13.05
N LYS A 66 -8.38 -6.49 14.06
CA LYS A 66 -8.77 -7.88 13.85
C LYS A 66 -10.17 -7.90 13.27
N VAL A 67 -10.33 -8.49 12.09
CA VAL A 67 -11.61 -8.55 11.40
C VAL A 67 -12.02 -9.99 11.09
N LEU A 68 -13.33 -10.19 11.08
CA LEU A 68 -13.99 -11.33 10.47
C LEU A 68 -15.04 -10.76 9.51
N ILE A 69 -14.86 -10.97 8.21
CA ILE A 69 -15.73 -10.46 7.15
C ILE A 69 -16.27 -11.66 6.36
N ALA A 70 -17.57 -11.77 6.22
CA ALA A 70 -18.23 -12.83 5.46
C ALA A 70 -19.52 -12.32 4.83
N PHE A 71 -19.95 -12.94 3.73
CA PHE A 71 -21.28 -12.71 3.17
C PHE A 71 -22.32 -13.58 3.86
N ASP A 72 -23.53 -13.02 4.03
CA ASP A 72 -24.72 -13.73 4.48
C ASP A 72 -25.88 -13.45 3.50
N PRO A 73 -26.29 -14.42 2.65
CA PRO A 73 -25.76 -15.79 2.55
C PRO A 73 -24.35 -15.84 1.94
N GLN A 74 -23.63 -16.93 2.17
CA GLN A 74 -22.32 -17.14 1.54
C GLN A 74 -22.45 -17.11 0.01
N LEU A 75 -21.67 -16.24 -0.62
CA LEU A 75 -21.58 -16.19 -2.07
C LEU A 75 -20.60 -17.25 -2.54
N VAL A 76 -21.00 -18.02 -3.55
CA VAL A 76 -20.13 -19.01 -4.20
C VAL A 76 -19.57 -18.37 -5.47
N PRO A 77 -18.24 -18.20 -5.60
CA PRO A 77 -17.65 -17.71 -6.84
C PRO A 77 -17.99 -18.63 -8.02
N PRO A 78 -18.34 -18.11 -9.21
CA PRO A 78 -18.46 -18.93 -10.40
C PRO A 78 -17.13 -19.62 -10.70
N ARG A 79 -17.20 -20.92 -10.99
CA ARG A 79 -16.05 -21.70 -11.48
C ARG A 79 -15.78 -21.34 -12.93
N ILE A 80 -15.18 -20.18 -13.16
CA ILE A 80 -14.72 -19.79 -14.49
C ILE A 80 -13.43 -20.55 -14.76
N GLN A 81 -13.49 -21.49 -15.71
CA GLN A 81 -12.29 -22.17 -16.17
C GLN A 81 -11.43 -21.14 -16.93
N PRO A 82 -10.15 -20.95 -16.54
CA PRO A 82 -9.25 -20.14 -17.34
C PRO A 82 -9.16 -20.73 -18.77
N PRO A 83 -8.88 -19.90 -19.79
CA PRO A 83 -8.78 -20.38 -21.16
C PRO A 83 -7.80 -21.57 -21.26
N GLN A 84 -8.23 -22.66 -21.91
CA GLN A 84 -7.51 -23.94 -21.92
C GLN A 84 -6.09 -23.89 -22.52
N ARG A 85 -5.78 -22.87 -23.33
CA ARG A 85 -4.46 -22.64 -23.91
C ARG A 85 -4.14 -21.16 -23.91
N VAL A 86 -3.38 -20.74 -22.91
CA VAL A 86 -2.59 -19.52 -22.99
C VAL A 86 -1.34 -19.86 -23.80
N GLU A 87 -1.03 -19.07 -24.83
CA GLU A 87 0.21 -19.23 -25.58
C GLU A 87 1.39 -19.05 -24.62
N SER A 88 2.33 -19.98 -24.57
CA SER A 88 3.48 -19.91 -23.66
C SER A 88 4.71 -19.42 -24.43
N VAL A 89 5.48 -18.52 -23.82
CA VAL A 89 6.83 -18.20 -24.34
C VAL A 89 7.85 -19.27 -23.94
N GLU A 90 7.50 -20.10 -22.94
CA GLU A 90 8.36 -21.18 -22.48
C GLU A 90 8.29 -22.39 -23.40
N ASN A 91 9.40 -23.13 -23.47
CA ASN A 91 9.41 -24.40 -24.18
C ASN A 91 8.44 -25.42 -23.53
N GLU A 92 8.07 -26.45 -24.29
CA GLU A 92 7.10 -27.46 -23.84
C GLU A 92 7.55 -28.20 -22.58
N LYS A 93 8.87 -28.39 -22.39
CA LYS A 93 9.41 -29.09 -21.21
C LYS A 93 9.20 -28.28 -19.94
N ILE A 94 9.55 -27.00 -19.93
CA ILE A 94 9.34 -26.08 -18.81
C ILE A 94 7.84 -25.97 -18.53
N SER A 95 7.03 -25.78 -19.58
CA SER A 95 5.57 -25.69 -19.44
C SER A 95 4.97 -26.94 -18.80
N ALA A 96 5.36 -28.14 -19.25
CA ALA A 96 4.92 -29.41 -18.67
C ALA A 96 5.38 -29.58 -17.22
N GLN A 97 6.61 -29.16 -16.89
CA GLN A 97 7.16 -29.21 -15.54
C GLN A 97 6.41 -28.28 -14.59
N CYS A 98 6.12 -27.04 -14.99
CA CYS A 98 5.30 -26.11 -14.22
C CYS A 98 3.90 -26.68 -13.92
N GLN A 99 3.26 -27.30 -14.92
CA GLN A 99 1.96 -27.94 -14.75
C GLN A 99 2.01 -29.14 -13.80
N ALA A 100 3.02 -30.00 -13.93
CA ALA A 100 3.20 -31.16 -13.07
C ALA A 100 3.49 -30.73 -11.61
N TRP A 101 4.34 -29.72 -11.43
CA TRP A 101 4.67 -29.16 -10.13
C TRP A 101 3.44 -28.54 -9.45
N SER A 102 2.67 -27.72 -10.17
CA SER A 102 1.45 -27.09 -9.63
C SER A 102 0.44 -28.16 -9.19
N LYS A 103 0.18 -29.18 -10.04
CA LYS A 103 -0.69 -30.31 -9.69
C LYS A 103 -0.21 -31.05 -8.45
N ALA A 104 1.09 -31.31 -8.35
CA ALA A 104 1.66 -32.03 -7.22
C ALA A 104 1.58 -31.23 -5.91
N CYS A 105 1.70 -29.90 -5.96
CA CYS A 105 1.54 -29.04 -4.80
C CYS A 105 0.05 -28.95 -4.39
N SER A 106 -0.85 -28.73 -5.35
CA SER A 106 -2.30 -28.68 -5.12
C SER A 106 -2.88 -30.00 -4.59
N ALA A 107 -2.26 -31.14 -4.89
CA ALA A 107 -2.63 -32.42 -4.31
C ALA A 107 -2.36 -32.50 -2.78
N VAL A 108 -1.45 -31.66 -2.27
CA VAL A 108 -1.16 -31.55 -0.82
C VAL A 108 -2.07 -30.51 -0.17
N ASN A 109 -2.23 -29.33 -0.79
CA ASN A 109 -3.11 -28.27 -0.31
C ASN A 109 -3.70 -27.48 -1.48
N ASP A 110 -4.98 -27.64 -1.77
CA ASP A 110 -5.65 -27.01 -2.92
C ASP A 110 -6.01 -25.53 -2.69
N SER A 111 -5.92 -25.04 -1.44
CA SER A 111 -6.29 -23.67 -1.07
C SER A 111 -5.17 -22.64 -1.28
N ARG A 112 -3.94 -23.08 -1.51
CA ARG A 112 -2.76 -22.22 -1.66
C ARG A 112 -2.54 -21.76 -3.11
N ARG A 113 -1.98 -20.56 -3.26
CA ARG A 113 -1.55 -20.02 -4.56
C ARG A 113 -0.23 -20.65 -5.00
N TYR A 114 -0.30 -21.67 -5.86
CA TYR A 114 0.85 -22.25 -6.54
C TYR A 114 1.02 -21.68 -7.95
N ALA A 115 1.90 -20.69 -8.11
CA ALA A 115 2.08 -19.97 -9.36
C ALA A 115 3.54 -20.01 -9.82
N ALA A 116 3.82 -20.85 -10.82
CA ALA A 116 5.12 -20.90 -11.51
C ALA A 116 5.10 -20.12 -12.83
N LEU A 117 3.98 -20.18 -13.55
CA LEU A 117 3.74 -19.40 -14.77
C LEU A 117 2.81 -18.24 -14.43
N VAL A 118 3.16 -17.05 -14.92
CA VAL A 118 2.38 -15.81 -14.83
C VAL A 118 2.02 -15.36 -16.24
N THR A 119 1.07 -14.44 -16.37
CA THR A 119 0.70 -13.93 -17.69
C THR A 119 1.35 -12.58 -17.91
N ASP A 120 2.06 -12.41 -19.03
CA ASP A 120 2.60 -11.10 -19.40
C ASP A 120 1.52 -10.20 -20.02
N ILE A 121 1.87 -8.94 -20.26
CA ILE A 121 0.96 -7.97 -20.89
C ILE A 121 0.50 -8.35 -22.31
N ASN A 122 1.15 -9.31 -22.97
CA ASN A 122 0.77 -9.80 -24.29
C ASN A 122 -0.20 -10.99 -24.19
N GLY A 123 -0.62 -11.36 -22.98
CA GLY A 123 -1.47 -12.51 -22.73
C GLY A 123 -0.75 -13.85 -22.87
N LYS A 124 0.59 -13.88 -22.76
CA LYS A 124 1.39 -15.11 -22.86
C LYS A 124 1.83 -15.61 -21.49
N ALA A 125 1.89 -16.93 -21.33
CA ALA A 125 2.41 -17.56 -20.13
C ALA A 125 3.94 -17.46 -20.11
N VAL A 126 4.50 -16.94 -19.03
CA VAL A 126 5.93 -16.73 -18.81
C VAL A 126 6.33 -17.29 -17.44
N LEU A 127 7.51 -17.90 -17.34
CA LEU A 127 8.05 -18.34 -16.06
C LEU A 127 8.30 -17.13 -15.14
N ALA A 128 7.68 -17.14 -13.96
CA ALA A 128 7.74 -16.02 -13.01
C ALA A 128 9.18 -15.67 -12.60
N CYS A 129 10.09 -16.66 -12.54
CA CYS A 129 11.50 -16.45 -12.27
C CYS A 129 12.15 -15.42 -13.22
N ARG A 130 11.69 -15.33 -14.48
CA ARG A 130 12.24 -14.39 -15.47
C ARG A 130 12.02 -12.93 -15.10
N PHE A 131 11.03 -12.62 -14.27
CA PHE A 131 10.78 -11.27 -13.78
C PHE A 131 11.75 -10.85 -12.68
N LEU A 132 12.56 -11.76 -12.12
CA LEU A 132 13.50 -11.46 -11.06
C LEU A 132 14.93 -11.42 -11.56
N ALA A 133 15.55 -10.24 -11.50
CA ALA A 133 16.97 -10.05 -11.74
C ALA A 133 17.48 -8.81 -10.99
N PRO A 134 18.80 -8.68 -10.75
CA PRO A 134 19.39 -7.45 -10.24
C PRO A 134 19.05 -6.23 -11.11
N VAL A 135 18.29 -5.27 -10.56
CA VAL A 135 18.00 -3.98 -11.19
C VAL A 135 18.39 -2.87 -10.23
N ARG A 136 19.20 -1.90 -10.70
CA ARG A 136 19.71 -0.83 -9.84
C ARG A 136 18.58 0.06 -9.29
N PRO A 137 18.51 0.30 -7.97
CA PRO A 137 17.57 1.25 -7.38
C PRO A 137 17.96 2.71 -7.71
N PRO A 138 17.06 3.68 -7.48
CA PRO A 138 17.40 5.08 -7.57
C PRO A 138 18.45 5.47 -6.51
N PRO A 139 19.24 6.55 -6.74
CA PRO A 139 20.31 6.97 -5.82
C PRO A 139 19.86 7.25 -4.38
N ALA A 140 18.58 7.52 -4.17
CA ALA A 140 17.99 7.72 -2.85
C ALA A 140 18.03 6.46 -1.96
N VAL A 141 18.15 5.25 -2.54
CA VAL A 141 18.34 4.01 -1.76
C VAL A 141 19.82 3.90 -1.37
N PRO A 142 20.15 3.93 -0.07
CA PRO A 142 21.53 3.84 0.37
C PRO A 142 22.10 2.45 0.09
N HIS A 143 23.40 2.38 -0.18
CA HIS A 143 24.11 1.11 -0.26
C HIS A 143 24.06 0.41 1.12
N PRO A 144 23.84 -0.93 1.20
CA PRO A 144 23.68 -1.64 2.47
C PRO A 144 24.83 -1.44 3.44
N GLY A 145 26.08 -1.59 2.99
CA GLY A 145 27.26 -1.37 3.83
C GLY A 145 27.13 -2.13 5.16
N GLY A 146 27.33 -1.43 6.28
CA GLY A 146 27.14 -1.99 7.63
C GLY A 146 25.69 -2.02 8.13
N ASN A 147 24.71 -1.47 7.41
CA ASN A 147 23.31 -1.41 7.82
C ASN A 147 22.36 -1.75 6.65
N PRO A 148 22.29 -3.02 6.24
CA PRO A 148 21.40 -3.47 5.16
C PRO A 148 19.92 -3.22 5.48
N ARG A 149 19.53 -3.24 6.76
CA ARG A 149 18.17 -2.94 7.21
C ARG A 149 17.73 -1.54 6.78
N ARG A 150 18.60 -0.54 6.88
CA ARG A 150 18.29 0.81 6.44
C ARG A 150 18.03 0.88 4.93
N SER A 151 18.77 0.12 4.13
CA SER A 151 18.52 0.04 2.69
C SER A 151 17.16 -0.58 2.38
N VAL A 152 16.75 -1.64 3.09
CA VAL A 152 15.42 -2.24 2.96
C VAL A 152 14.33 -1.25 3.34
N GLU A 153 14.45 -0.57 4.48
CA GLU A 153 13.50 0.44 4.96
C GLU A 153 13.33 1.61 3.98
N VAL A 154 14.41 2.07 3.37
CA VAL A 154 14.35 3.13 2.36
C VAL A 154 13.75 2.59 1.06
N ALA A 155 14.22 1.44 0.56
CA ALA A 155 13.73 0.85 -0.67
C ALA A 155 12.21 0.60 -0.62
N VAL A 156 11.71 -0.06 0.44
CA VAL A 156 10.28 -0.33 0.57
C VAL A 156 9.46 0.95 0.70
N ARG A 157 9.96 1.96 1.43
CA ARG A 157 9.27 3.26 1.56
C ARG A 157 9.16 3.97 0.22
N LEU A 158 10.18 3.89 -0.63
CA LEU A 158 10.11 4.46 -1.97
C LEU A 158 9.11 3.68 -2.82
N VAL A 159 9.21 2.34 -2.87
CA VAL A 159 8.30 1.50 -3.66
C VAL A 159 6.84 1.70 -3.25
N SER A 160 6.54 1.82 -1.95
CA SER A 160 5.17 2.05 -1.46
C SER A 160 4.58 3.41 -1.79
N GLN A 161 5.37 4.33 -2.37
CA GLN A 161 4.89 5.61 -2.86
C GLN A 161 4.46 5.55 -4.33
N ILE A 162 4.69 4.43 -5.02
CA ILE A 162 4.12 4.20 -6.34
C ILE A 162 2.61 4.01 -6.18
N PRO A 163 1.76 4.71 -6.95
CA PRO A 163 0.31 4.52 -6.90
C PRO A 163 -0.14 3.08 -7.17
N PHE A 164 -0.93 2.54 -6.24
CA PHE A 164 -1.46 1.18 -6.32
C PHE A 164 -2.78 1.09 -7.12
N VAL A 165 -2.79 0.57 -8.34
CA VAL A 165 -4.01 0.43 -9.15
C VAL A 165 -4.30 -1.05 -9.37
N THR A 166 -5.37 -1.55 -8.75
CA THR A 166 -5.83 -2.91 -9.00
C THR A 166 -6.22 -3.09 -10.46
N ASP A 167 -5.90 -4.26 -11.02
CA ASP A 167 -6.53 -4.70 -12.27
C ASP A 167 -8.06 -4.54 -12.23
N PRO A 168 -8.71 -4.17 -13.35
CA PRO A 168 -10.17 -4.14 -13.46
C PRO A 168 -10.76 -5.56 -13.37
N ALA A 169 -10.80 -6.11 -12.16
CA ALA A 169 -11.27 -7.45 -11.86
C ALA A 169 -12.76 -7.41 -11.51
N LEU A 170 -13.62 -7.27 -12.53
CA LEU A 170 -15.07 -7.36 -12.31
C LEU A 170 -15.55 -8.78 -11.97
N PHE A 171 -14.78 -9.83 -12.32
CA PHE A 171 -15.22 -11.23 -12.15
C PHE A 171 -14.06 -12.22 -11.90
N PRO A 172 -14.31 -13.40 -11.29
CA PRO A 172 -13.33 -14.47 -11.15
C PRO A 172 -12.76 -14.91 -12.50
N GLY A 173 -11.46 -15.19 -12.56
CA GLY A 173 -10.77 -15.47 -13.83
C GLY A 173 -10.22 -14.24 -14.55
N SER A 174 -10.25 -13.06 -13.91
CA SER A 174 -9.38 -11.94 -14.31
C SER A 174 -7.92 -12.40 -14.24
N THR A 175 -7.23 -12.31 -15.35
CA THR A 175 -5.82 -12.69 -15.46
C THR A 175 -4.95 -11.64 -14.77
N ASP A 176 -4.15 -12.09 -13.81
CA ASP A 176 -3.07 -11.31 -13.17
C ASP A 176 -1.99 -11.02 -14.23
N LEU A 177 -1.81 -9.75 -14.60
CA LEU A 177 -0.92 -9.34 -15.69
C LEU A 177 0.38 -8.76 -15.15
N TRP A 178 1.46 -9.49 -15.35
CA TRP A 178 2.77 -9.07 -14.87
C TRP A 178 3.48 -8.20 -15.91
N THR A 179 3.97 -7.05 -15.46
CA THR A 179 4.72 -6.10 -16.27
C THR A 179 6.23 -6.12 -15.96
N THR A 180 7.06 -5.70 -16.92
CA THR A 180 8.48 -5.46 -16.64
C THR A 180 8.64 -4.19 -15.81
N ILE A 181 9.73 -4.07 -15.05
CA ILE A 181 10.00 -2.90 -14.20
C ILE A 181 10.02 -1.61 -15.00
N GLU A 182 10.58 -1.62 -16.21
CA GLU A 182 10.58 -0.47 -17.11
C GLU A 182 9.15 -0.01 -17.45
N LYS A 183 8.24 -0.95 -17.75
CA LYS A 183 6.85 -0.63 -18.07
C LYS A 183 6.08 -0.17 -16.84
N PHE A 184 6.25 -0.86 -15.70
CA PHE A 184 5.66 -0.47 -14.43
C PHE A 184 6.01 0.98 -14.06
N LEU A 185 7.30 1.33 -14.12
CA LEU A 185 7.76 2.68 -13.82
C LEU A 185 7.32 3.71 -14.87
N ALA A 186 7.21 3.33 -16.14
CA ALA A 186 6.68 4.20 -17.19
C ALA A 186 5.18 4.49 -17.05
N LEU A 187 4.39 3.49 -16.60
CA LEU A 187 2.97 3.67 -16.27
C LEU A 187 2.78 4.50 -14.99
N GLY A 188 3.73 4.44 -14.06
CA GLY A 188 3.68 5.16 -12.79
C GLY A 188 2.63 4.60 -11.82
N CYS A 189 2.11 3.41 -12.06
CA CYS A 189 1.17 2.70 -11.20
C CYS A 189 1.16 1.20 -11.52
N GLY A 190 0.65 0.38 -10.60
CA GLY A 190 0.55 -1.08 -10.71
C GLY A 190 -0.05 -1.69 -9.44
N ASP A 191 -0.16 -3.00 -9.33
CA ASP A 191 -0.71 -3.69 -8.15
C ASP A 191 0.35 -4.54 -7.44
N GLU A 192 -0.04 -5.63 -6.77
CA GLU A 192 0.80 -6.29 -5.77
C GLU A 192 2.11 -6.83 -6.35
N GLU A 193 2.07 -7.51 -7.49
CA GLU A 193 3.24 -8.14 -8.08
C GLU A 193 4.26 -7.14 -8.59
N GLU A 194 3.87 -6.05 -9.22
CA GLU A 194 4.82 -5.06 -9.76
C GLU A 194 5.65 -4.45 -8.65
N HIS A 195 4.98 -4.07 -7.55
CA HIS A 195 5.62 -3.51 -6.37
C HIS A 195 6.60 -4.52 -5.76
N ALA A 196 6.20 -5.79 -5.66
CA ALA A 196 7.03 -6.84 -5.08
C ALA A 196 8.21 -7.25 -5.96
N VAL A 197 8.00 -7.35 -7.27
CA VAL A 197 9.04 -7.61 -8.27
C VAL A 197 10.07 -6.48 -8.28
N LEU A 198 9.63 -5.22 -8.30
CA LEU A 198 10.52 -4.05 -8.25
C LEU A 198 11.41 -4.08 -7.00
N LEU A 199 10.79 -4.20 -5.83
CA LEU A 199 11.51 -4.24 -4.56
C LEU A 199 12.50 -5.40 -4.52
N CYS A 200 12.06 -6.61 -4.91
CA CYS A 200 12.93 -7.79 -4.92
C CYS A 200 14.14 -7.57 -5.85
N CYS A 201 13.93 -7.02 -7.05
CA CYS A 201 15.01 -6.76 -8.01
C CYS A 201 16.01 -5.71 -7.52
N TRP A 202 15.53 -4.67 -6.83
CA TRP A 202 16.39 -3.69 -6.17
C TRP A 202 17.25 -4.33 -5.08
N LEU A 203 16.65 -5.12 -4.19
CA LEU A 203 17.36 -5.80 -3.10
C LEU A 203 18.38 -6.82 -3.63
N LEU A 204 18.05 -7.55 -4.69
CA LEU A 204 18.98 -8.44 -5.39
C LEU A 204 20.20 -7.68 -5.94
N SER A 205 20.00 -6.48 -6.50
CA SER A 205 21.12 -5.64 -6.98
C SER A 205 22.01 -5.12 -5.85
N LEU A 206 21.46 -4.96 -4.66
CA LEU A 206 22.17 -4.58 -3.44
C LEU A 206 22.81 -5.79 -2.74
N GLN A 207 22.73 -6.99 -3.33
CA GLN A 207 23.21 -8.24 -2.74
C GLN A 207 22.55 -8.58 -1.39
N ILE A 208 21.33 -8.11 -1.17
CA ILE A 208 20.52 -8.46 0.00
C ILE A 208 19.75 -9.75 -0.33
N PRO A 209 19.95 -10.86 0.41
CA PRO A 209 19.27 -12.12 0.16
C PRO A 209 17.75 -11.94 0.24
N SER A 210 17.09 -12.05 -0.91
CA SER A 210 15.67 -11.78 -1.05
C SER A 210 15.03 -12.66 -2.10
N CYS A 211 13.74 -12.91 -1.93
CA CYS A 211 12.92 -13.64 -2.88
C CYS A 211 11.47 -13.17 -2.82
N LEU A 212 10.72 -13.45 -3.89
CA LEU A 212 9.33 -13.09 -4.00
C LEU A 212 8.46 -14.15 -3.30
N VAL A 213 7.43 -13.73 -2.59
CA VAL A 213 6.50 -14.59 -1.85
C VAL A 213 5.08 -14.31 -2.34
N LEU A 214 4.43 -15.33 -2.90
CA LEU A 214 3.05 -15.27 -3.35
C LEU A 214 2.15 -16.05 -2.40
N GLY A 215 0.98 -15.49 -2.11
CA GLY A 215 0.10 -16.07 -1.11
C GLY A 215 -1.29 -15.47 -1.07
N PHE A 216 -1.87 -15.48 0.12
CA PHE A 216 -3.12 -14.81 0.44
C PHE A 216 -2.91 -13.87 1.62
N ALA A 217 -3.19 -12.59 1.44
CA ALA A 217 -3.09 -11.57 2.50
C ALA A 217 -4.37 -10.74 2.61
N LEU A 218 -4.46 -9.89 3.64
CA LEU A 218 -5.50 -8.89 3.76
C LEU A 218 -4.91 -7.47 3.73
N PRO A 219 -5.45 -6.56 2.91
CA PRO A 219 -6.65 -6.68 2.09
C PRO A 219 -6.46 -7.29 0.68
N GLU A 220 -5.24 -7.64 0.29
CA GLU A 220 -4.83 -7.97 -1.10
C GLU A 220 -5.48 -9.25 -1.67
N GLY A 221 -5.96 -10.13 -0.80
CA GLY A 221 -6.58 -11.39 -1.21
C GLY A 221 -5.59 -12.34 -1.88
N SER A 222 -6.04 -13.07 -2.90
CA SER A 222 -5.22 -14.07 -3.60
C SER A 222 -4.14 -13.46 -4.49
N LYS A 223 -4.18 -12.15 -4.77
CA LYS A 223 -3.15 -11.47 -5.54
C LYS A 223 -1.92 -11.08 -4.72
N ALA A 224 -1.98 -11.23 -3.39
CA ALA A 224 -0.91 -10.88 -2.46
C ALA A 224 0.49 -11.34 -2.90
N ALA A 225 1.39 -10.37 -3.02
CA ALA A 225 2.81 -10.55 -3.31
C ALA A 225 3.65 -9.74 -2.30
N TYR A 226 4.59 -10.43 -1.64
CA TYR A 226 5.46 -9.90 -0.59
C TYR A 226 6.92 -10.20 -0.96
N VAL A 227 7.86 -9.52 -0.33
CA VAL A 227 9.29 -9.82 -0.47
C VAL A 227 9.82 -10.41 0.83
N PHE A 228 10.33 -11.65 0.76
CA PHE A 228 11.11 -12.23 1.82
C PHE A 228 12.50 -11.61 1.81
N VAL A 229 13.00 -11.23 2.98
CA VAL A 229 14.33 -10.64 3.16
C VAL A 229 15.02 -11.33 4.32
N ASN A 230 16.21 -11.89 4.08
CA ASN A 230 17.04 -12.49 5.11
C ASN A 230 18.20 -11.54 5.44
N LEU A 231 18.17 -10.99 6.65
CA LEU A 231 19.17 -10.07 7.20
C LEU A 231 19.93 -10.75 8.36
N PRO A 232 21.10 -10.22 8.75
CA PRO A 232 21.86 -10.78 9.88
C PRO A 232 21.08 -10.83 11.21
N ASP A 233 20.11 -9.95 11.40
CA ASP A 233 19.28 -9.84 12.60
C ASP A 233 17.96 -10.62 12.52
N GLY A 234 17.61 -11.20 11.38
CA GLY A 234 16.43 -12.04 11.23
C GLY A 234 15.83 -12.07 9.83
N ILE A 235 14.71 -12.79 9.74
CA ILE A 235 13.93 -12.96 8.52
C ILE A 235 12.72 -12.05 8.58
N TYR A 236 12.47 -11.34 7.48
CA TYR A 236 11.37 -10.40 7.33
C TYR A 236 10.53 -10.69 6.09
N LEU A 237 9.23 -10.43 6.20
CA LEU A 237 8.29 -10.36 5.11
C LEU A 237 7.92 -8.89 4.90
N VAL A 238 8.25 -8.37 3.74
CA VAL A 238 8.10 -6.95 3.42
C VAL A 238 6.92 -6.80 2.46
N ASN A 239 5.94 -5.99 2.85
CA ASN A 239 4.84 -5.61 1.97
C ASN A 239 5.25 -4.32 1.23
N PRO A 240 5.48 -4.40 -0.09
CA PRO A 240 5.93 -3.26 -0.86
C PRO A 240 4.80 -2.25 -1.15
N CYS A 241 3.53 -2.63 -0.99
CA CYS A 241 2.38 -1.76 -1.29
C CYS A 241 2.12 -0.75 -0.16
N ASP A 242 2.37 -1.12 1.10
CA ASP A 242 2.11 -0.27 2.28
C ASP A 242 3.38 0.10 3.07
N GLY A 243 4.56 -0.33 2.58
CA GLY A 243 5.85 -0.04 3.19
C GLY A 243 6.13 -0.83 4.47
N ALA A 244 5.29 -1.81 4.84
CA ALA A 244 5.45 -2.55 6.07
C ALA A 244 6.59 -3.57 6.01
N ILE A 245 7.26 -3.75 7.15
CA ILE A 245 8.26 -4.79 7.37
C ILE A 245 7.80 -5.61 8.57
N TYR A 246 7.46 -6.88 8.33
CA TYR A 246 7.02 -7.80 9.36
C TYR A 246 8.14 -8.79 9.66
N PRO A 247 8.58 -8.95 10.92
CA PRO A 247 9.34 -10.13 11.30
C PRO A 247 8.58 -11.39 10.89
N SER A 248 9.28 -12.42 10.41
CA SER A 248 8.63 -13.70 10.04
C SER A 248 7.79 -14.29 11.17
N THR A 249 8.15 -14.01 12.44
CA THR A 249 7.45 -14.48 13.64
C THR A 249 6.25 -13.61 14.07
N ASP A 250 5.93 -12.54 13.34
CA ASP A 250 4.85 -11.62 13.69
C ASP A 250 3.46 -12.26 13.45
N ALA A 251 2.71 -12.48 14.53
CA ALA A 251 1.35 -13.02 14.50
C ALA A 251 0.29 -12.02 14.02
N MET A 252 0.64 -10.73 13.88
CA MET A 252 -0.22 -9.69 13.31
C MET A 252 0.08 -9.41 11.83
N CYS A 253 0.99 -10.18 11.21
CA CYS A 253 1.24 -10.08 9.78
C CYS A 253 -0.08 -10.28 8.99
N PRO A 254 -0.41 -9.39 8.03
CA PRO A 254 -1.62 -9.55 7.24
C PRO A 254 -1.56 -10.70 6.22
N LEU A 255 -0.37 -11.23 5.92
CA LEU A 255 -0.20 -12.42 5.08
C LEU A 255 -0.66 -13.66 5.85
N ILE A 256 -1.74 -14.29 5.39
CA ILE A 256 -2.41 -15.39 6.09
C ILE A 256 -1.92 -16.76 5.59
N SER A 257 -1.53 -16.84 4.32
CA SER A 257 -1.09 -18.09 3.70
C SER A 257 0.02 -17.84 2.71
N VAL A 258 1.13 -18.58 2.82
CA VAL A 258 2.19 -18.60 1.81
C VAL A 258 2.00 -19.81 0.89
N GLY A 259 1.90 -19.57 -0.42
CA GLY A 259 1.75 -20.63 -1.43
C GLY A 259 3.04 -20.89 -2.19
N THR A 260 3.64 -19.84 -2.77
CA THR A 260 4.83 -19.96 -3.61
C THR A 260 5.92 -19.01 -3.16
N VAL A 261 7.17 -19.46 -3.18
CA VAL A 261 8.36 -18.61 -3.10
C VAL A 261 9.10 -18.68 -4.43
N ILE A 262 9.46 -17.54 -5.01
CA ILE A 262 10.09 -17.44 -6.33
C ILE A 262 11.45 -16.77 -6.17
N THR A 263 12.49 -17.42 -6.70
CA THR A 263 13.84 -16.88 -6.81
C THR A 263 14.18 -16.65 -8.28
N PRO A 264 15.29 -15.94 -8.61
CA PRO A 264 15.74 -15.83 -10.00
C PRO A 264 16.00 -17.18 -10.70
N LYS A 265 16.23 -18.25 -9.93
CA LYS A 265 16.67 -19.55 -10.43
C LYS A 265 15.65 -20.69 -10.27
N ASN A 266 14.63 -20.53 -9.42
CA ASN A 266 13.67 -21.59 -9.14
C ASN A 266 12.38 -21.04 -8.50
N ALA A 267 11.36 -21.89 -8.39
CA ALA A 267 10.15 -21.63 -7.61
C ALA A 267 9.91 -22.78 -6.64
N TYR A 268 9.32 -22.48 -5.48
CA TYR A 268 9.16 -23.42 -4.37
C TYR A 268 7.73 -23.37 -3.85
N GLY A 269 7.09 -24.54 -3.80
CA GLY A 269 5.71 -24.67 -3.36
C GLY A 269 5.70 -25.02 -1.89
N ASN A 270 4.99 -24.25 -1.07
CA ASN A 270 4.84 -24.55 0.34
C ASN A 270 3.96 -25.81 0.51
N ILE A 271 4.54 -26.89 1.03
CA ILE A 271 3.84 -28.15 1.33
C ILE A 271 3.78 -28.44 2.84
N GLN A 272 4.12 -27.46 3.68
CA GLN A 272 3.99 -27.56 5.14
C GLN A 272 2.52 -27.60 5.56
N SER A 273 2.23 -28.10 6.77
CA SER A 273 0.85 -28.18 7.29
C SER A 273 0.27 -26.84 7.74
N GLN A 274 1.13 -25.89 8.14
CA GLN A 274 0.70 -24.56 8.59
C GLN A 274 0.60 -23.60 7.40
N ASP A 275 -0.29 -22.61 7.47
CA ASP A 275 -0.47 -21.60 6.42
C ASP A 275 0.20 -20.28 6.78
N HIS A 276 0.04 -19.83 8.03
CA HIS A 276 0.47 -18.51 8.47
C HIS A 276 2.00 -18.42 8.53
N PRO A 277 2.62 -17.35 7.99
CA PRO A 277 4.08 -17.22 7.92
C PRO A 277 4.78 -17.36 9.27
N SER A 278 4.17 -16.88 10.36
CA SER A 278 4.73 -17.02 11.72
C SER A 278 4.84 -18.44 12.25
N GLN A 279 4.32 -19.42 11.52
CA GLN A 279 4.35 -20.84 11.85
C GLN A 279 5.13 -21.66 10.82
N LEU A 280 5.69 -21.01 9.78
CA LEU A 280 6.44 -21.66 8.72
C LEU A 280 7.93 -21.71 9.03
N GLN A 281 8.59 -22.73 8.48
CA GLN A 281 10.03 -22.78 8.35
C GLN A 281 10.43 -22.34 6.94
N PHE A 282 11.26 -21.30 6.83
CA PHE A 282 11.70 -20.72 5.55
C PHE A 282 13.06 -21.25 5.09
N ASP A 283 13.31 -22.56 5.25
CA ASP A 283 14.47 -23.23 4.64
C ASP A 283 14.05 -23.90 3.33
N LEU A 284 14.27 -23.21 2.21
CA LEU A 284 13.88 -23.69 0.88
C LEU A 284 14.61 -24.97 0.43
N ASN A 285 15.70 -25.36 1.12
CA ASN A 285 16.42 -26.60 0.83
C ASN A 285 15.74 -27.83 1.44
N LYS A 286 14.81 -27.63 2.38
CA LYS A 286 14.12 -28.70 3.08
C LYS A 286 12.95 -29.21 2.25
N SER A 287 13.19 -30.27 1.49
CA SER A 287 12.23 -30.87 0.55
C SER A 287 10.95 -31.44 1.19
N SER A 288 10.93 -31.64 2.51
CA SER A 288 9.71 -31.99 3.25
C SER A 288 8.74 -30.81 3.43
N ASP A 289 9.27 -29.59 3.32
CA ASP A 289 8.55 -28.34 3.61
C ASP A 289 8.31 -27.54 2.32
N TRP A 290 9.27 -27.58 1.40
CA TRP A 290 9.26 -26.85 0.14
C TRP A 290 9.48 -27.77 -1.05
N LYS A 291 8.52 -27.79 -1.98
CA LYS A 291 8.64 -28.54 -3.22
C LYS A 291 9.26 -27.68 -4.31
N PRO A 292 10.50 -27.92 -4.75
CA PRO A 292 11.11 -27.15 -5.82
C PRO A 292 10.43 -27.46 -7.17
N LEU A 293 10.36 -26.46 -8.04
CA LEU A 293 9.90 -26.60 -9.42
C LEU A 293 10.92 -27.39 -10.25
N PHE A 294 12.20 -27.03 -10.11
CA PHE A 294 13.32 -27.71 -10.74
C PHE A 294 14.17 -28.44 -9.70
N ASP A 295 14.48 -29.72 -9.93
CA ASP A 295 15.30 -30.56 -9.02
C ASP A 295 16.72 -29.99 -8.82
N ARG A 296 17.21 -29.24 -9.80
CA ARG A 296 18.43 -28.45 -9.75
C ARG A 296 18.11 -27.04 -10.20
N GLU A 297 18.73 -26.05 -9.58
CA GLU A 297 18.62 -24.66 -10.05
C GLU A 297 19.04 -24.57 -11.51
N LEU A 298 18.20 -23.93 -12.33
CA LEU A 298 18.51 -23.71 -13.74
C LEU A 298 19.43 -22.50 -13.87
N ASP A 299 20.66 -22.72 -14.33
CA ASP A 299 21.62 -21.64 -14.55
C ASP A 299 21.28 -20.76 -15.78
N GLU A 300 20.35 -21.20 -16.64
CA GLU A 300 19.95 -20.52 -17.89
C GLU A 300 18.57 -19.86 -17.84
N ILE A 301 18.07 -19.42 -16.68
CA ILE A 301 16.85 -18.58 -16.64
C ILE A 301 17.23 -17.15 -17.05
N GLN A 302 17.07 -16.84 -18.33
CA GLN A 302 17.25 -15.47 -18.83
C GLN A 302 16.11 -14.58 -18.34
N SER A 303 16.49 -13.52 -17.64
CA SER A 303 15.54 -12.50 -17.19
C SER A 303 15.03 -11.65 -18.36
N ILE A 304 13.80 -11.16 -18.21
CA ILE A 304 13.19 -10.16 -19.09
C ILE A 304 13.37 -8.73 -18.57
N GLN A 305 13.99 -8.56 -17.39
CA GLN A 305 14.24 -7.24 -16.81
C GLN A 305 15.50 -6.61 -17.41
N ALA A 306 15.45 -5.31 -17.68
CA ALA A 306 16.64 -4.53 -17.98
C ALA A 306 17.48 -4.36 -16.69
N PRO A 307 18.82 -4.43 -16.76
CA PRO A 307 19.69 -4.35 -15.57
C PRO A 307 19.70 -2.96 -14.90
N SER A 308 19.19 -1.94 -15.60
CA SER A 308 19.09 -0.57 -15.10
C SER A 308 17.90 0.13 -15.74
N VAL A 309 17.26 1.02 -14.98
CA VAL A 309 16.19 1.88 -15.45
C VAL A 309 16.55 3.35 -15.18
N SER A 310 16.06 4.25 -16.02
CA SER A 310 16.24 5.69 -15.85
C SER A 310 15.17 6.24 -14.91
N TYR A 311 15.59 7.04 -13.93
CA TYR A 311 14.71 7.71 -12.98
C TYR A 311 14.69 9.22 -13.29
N VAL A 312 13.88 9.63 -14.25
CA VAL A 312 13.79 11.04 -14.68
C VAL A 312 12.97 11.83 -13.66
N GLU A 313 13.57 12.85 -13.06
CA GLU A 313 12.90 13.70 -12.09
C GLU A 313 11.80 14.57 -12.72
N VAL A 314 10.75 14.82 -11.95
CA VAL A 314 9.67 15.73 -12.33
C VAL A 314 10.18 17.18 -12.24
N SER A 315 9.85 18.02 -13.21
CA SER A 315 10.23 19.42 -13.18
C SER A 315 9.52 20.19 -12.06
N GLU A 316 10.23 21.13 -11.44
CA GLU A 316 9.67 21.99 -10.38
C GLU A 316 8.45 22.79 -10.86
N ASP A 317 8.46 23.26 -12.11
CA ASP A 317 7.33 23.98 -12.71
C ASP A 317 6.06 23.10 -12.75
N ALA A 318 6.22 21.83 -13.16
CA ALA A 318 5.10 20.88 -13.19
C ALA A 318 4.58 20.59 -11.77
N LEU A 319 5.46 20.49 -10.77
CA LEU A 319 5.05 20.31 -9.36
C LEU A 319 4.29 21.54 -8.83
N VAL A 320 4.73 22.76 -9.18
CA VAL A 320 4.06 24.00 -8.76
C VAL A 320 2.67 24.12 -9.39
N GLU A 321 2.53 23.82 -10.68
CA GLU A 321 1.25 23.80 -11.39
C GLU A 321 0.31 22.74 -10.82
N LEU A 322 0.83 21.52 -10.63
CA LEU A 322 0.08 20.39 -10.08
C LEU A 322 -0.44 20.68 -8.67
N ARG A 323 0.41 21.19 -7.79
CA ARG A 323 0.03 21.60 -6.43
C ARG A 323 -1.10 22.64 -6.48
N SER A 324 -0.98 23.63 -7.35
CA SER A 324 -1.97 24.70 -7.50
C SER A 324 -3.31 24.18 -8.03
N SER A 325 -3.27 23.18 -8.93
CA SER A 325 -4.44 22.48 -9.43
C SER A 325 -5.14 21.67 -8.33
N ILE A 326 -4.38 20.89 -7.56
CA ILE A 326 -4.90 20.09 -6.44
C ILE A 326 -5.53 20.98 -5.36
N GLU A 327 -4.86 22.05 -4.93
CA GLU A 327 -5.40 22.98 -3.92
C GLU A 327 -6.71 23.63 -4.39
N ARG A 328 -6.82 23.95 -5.68
CA ARG A 328 -8.03 24.55 -6.26
C ARG A 328 -9.20 23.57 -6.27
N GLU A 329 -8.99 22.36 -6.77
CA GLU A 329 -10.04 21.35 -6.85
C GLU A 329 -10.49 20.91 -5.45
N ILE A 330 -9.56 20.72 -4.50
CA ILE A 330 -9.91 20.40 -3.11
C ILE A 330 -10.82 21.49 -2.52
N LYS A 331 -10.46 22.77 -2.67
CA LYS A 331 -11.29 23.88 -2.15
C LYS A 331 -12.66 23.89 -2.79
N LEU A 332 -12.74 23.76 -4.13
CA LEU A 332 -14.01 23.70 -4.84
C LEU A 332 -14.93 22.59 -4.31
N ARG A 333 -14.43 21.37 -4.24
CA ARG A 333 -15.22 20.21 -3.78
C ARG A 333 -15.52 20.25 -2.29
N PHE A 334 -14.63 20.81 -1.49
CA PHE A 334 -14.87 21.05 -0.06
C PHE A 334 -16.01 22.05 0.15
N ASP A 335 -16.02 23.12 -0.63
CA ASP A 335 -17.07 24.15 -0.59
C ASP A 335 -18.42 23.57 -1.05
N GLU A 336 -18.44 22.78 -2.12
CA GLU A 336 -19.64 22.05 -2.60
C GLU A 336 -20.17 21.04 -1.58
N ALA A 337 -19.30 20.29 -0.91
CA ALA A 337 -19.69 19.27 0.06
C ALA A 337 -20.21 19.85 1.38
N ARG A 338 -19.96 21.13 1.65
CA ARG A 338 -20.32 21.77 2.91
C ARG A 338 -21.80 22.14 2.93
N LYS A 339 -22.50 21.69 3.97
CA LYS A 339 -23.93 21.94 4.15
C LYS A 339 -24.25 23.24 4.91
N TYR A 340 -23.30 23.78 5.68
CA TYR A 340 -23.55 24.86 6.63
C TYR A 340 -22.52 25.99 6.52
N GLY A 341 -22.97 27.18 6.09
CA GLY A 341 -22.12 28.37 5.97
C GLY A 341 -21.08 28.29 4.84
N ILE A 342 -20.69 29.46 4.33
CA ILE A 342 -19.69 29.57 3.26
C ILE A 342 -18.28 29.42 3.88
N PRO A 343 -17.44 28.49 3.39
CA PRO A 343 -16.05 28.36 3.86
C PRO A 343 -15.27 29.67 3.75
N GLN A 344 -14.63 30.04 4.84
CA GLN A 344 -13.68 31.16 4.87
C GLN A 344 -12.26 30.61 4.91
N TRP A 345 -11.54 30.72 3.81
CA TRP A 345 -10.18 30.17 3.69
C TRP A 345 -9.13 31.12 4.28
N ASN A 346 -8.55 30.74 5.42
CA ASN A 346 -7.51 31.49 6.12
C ASN A 346 -6.13 31.29 5.48
N LEU A 347 -5.64 32.33 4.79
CA LEU A 347 -4.37 32.29 4.07
C LEU A 347 -3.15 32.21 4.99
N MET A 348 -3.18 32.86 6.16
CA MET A 348 -2.06 32.81 7.10
C MET A 348 -1.89 31.41 7.68
N ALA A 349 -2.98 30.78 8.11
CA ALA A 349 -2.96 29.40 8.57
C ALA A 349 -2.55 28.44 7.45
N SER A 350 -2.98 28.66 6.21
CA SER A 350 -2.57 27.82 5.06
C SER A 350 -1.05 27.88 4.81
N ARG A 351 -0.42 29.05 4.98
CA ARG A 351 1.05 29.18 4.91
C ARG A 351 1.75 28.40 6.02
N LEU A 352 1.27 28.51 7.25
CA LEU A 352 1.81 27.76 8.40
C LEU A 352 1.67 26.24 8.21
N LEU A 353 0.53 25.77 7.68
CA LEU A 353 0.35 24.35 7.35
C LEU A 353 1.36 23.88 6.30
N ARG A 354 1.67 24.71 5.29
CA ARG A 354 2.68 24.37 4.28
C ARG A 354 4.07 24.24 4.88
N GLU A 355 4.44 25.13 5.80
CA GLU A 355 5.70 25.01 6.54
C GLU A 355 5.76 23.73 7.39
N ILE A 356 4.65 23.36 8.04
CA ILE A 356 4.55 22.11 8.80
C ILE A 356 4.75 20.89 7.88
N LEU A 357 4.15 20.90 6.69
CA LEU A 357 4.29 19.78 5.74
C LEU A 357 5.69 19.67 5.13
N GLN A 358 6.45 20.76 5.09
CA GLN A 358 7.83 20.79 4.58
C GLN A 358 8.88 20.42 5.64
N ASP A 359 8.52 20.49 6.93
CA ASP A 359 9.42 20.27 8.05
C ASP A 359 9.16 18.88 8.67
N GLU A 360 9.89 17.87 8.19
CA GLU A 360 9.78 16.48 8.68
C GLU A 360 10.23 16.31 10.14
N HIS A 361 10.95 17.29 10.73
CA HIS A 361 11.54 17.18 12.07
C HIS A 361 10.92 18.12 13.10
N GLY A 362 10.16 19.11 12.65
CA GLY A 362 9.49 20.08 13.52
C GLY A 362 8.24 19.51 14.18
N SER A 363 8.04 19.82 15.47
CA SER A 363 6.76 19.56 16.15
C SER A 363 5.67 20.48 15.57
N PRO A 364 4.58 19.92 15.00
CA PRO A 364 3.44 20.70 14.54
C PRO A 364 2.86 21.59 15.65
N GLU A 365 2.91 21.14 16.90
CA GLU A 365 2.35 21.84 18.07
C GLU A 365 2.99 23.22 18.27
N THR A 366 4.30 23.31 18.11
CA THR A 366 5.05 24.58 18.27
C THR A 366 4.63 25.60 17.20
N ARG A 367 4.48 25.17 15.94
CA ARG A 367 4.06 26.04 14.84
C ARG A 367 2.59 26.46 14.96
N LEU A 368 1.73 25.57 15.47
CA LEU A 368 0.31 25.84 15.69
C LEU A 368 0.03 26.73 16.91
N ALA A 369 0.98 26.88 17.84
CA ALA A 369 0.82 27.71 19.04
C ALA A 369 0.37 29.14 18.71
N ARG A 370 0.97 29.76 17.69
CA ARG A 370 0.63 31.13 17.23
C ARG A 370 -0.82 31.26 16.76
N LEU A 371 -1.39 30.21 16.18
CA LEU A 371 -2.81 30.22 15.77
C LEU A 371 -3.74 30.01 16.97
N ARG A 372 -3.26 29.29 18.00
CA ARG A 372 -4.04 28.97 19.20
C ARG A 372 -4.30 30.17 20.11
N ASP A 373 -3.54 31.26 19.93
CA ASP A 373 -3.76 32.52 20.63
C ASP A 373 -5.13 33.14 20.29
N SER A 374 -5.60 32.96 19.05
CA SER A 374 -6.87 33.54 18.57
C SER A 374 -7.92 32.50 18.20
N TYR A 375 -7.53 31.25 17.95
CA TYR A 375 -8.41 30.21 17.44
C TYR A 375 -8.35 28.93 18.28
N THR A 376 -9.48 28.24 18.36
CA THR A 376 -9.50 26.80 18.56
C THR A 376 -9.16 26.13 17.24
N VAL A 377 -8.04 25.42 17.20
CA VAL A 377 -7.44 24.87 15.98
C VAL A 377 -7.56 23.35 15.98
N THR A 378 -8.20 22.78 14.95
CA THR A 378 -8.18 21.35 14.66
C THR A 378 -7.49 21.13 13.32
N VAL A 379 -6.41 20.35 13.28
CA VAL A 379 -5.66 20.04 12.05
C VAL A 379 -5.59 18.54 11.85
N THR A 380 -5.78 18.10 10.61
CA THR A 380 -5.43 16.77 10.13
C THR A 380 -4.44 16.91 8.99
N ALA A 381 -3.35 16.15 9.01
CA ALA A 381 -2.48 15.97 7.86
C ALA A 381 -2.45 14.50 7.43
N ILE A 382 -2.42 14.26 6.13
CA ILE A 382 -2.38 12.92 5.52
C ILE A 382 -1.32 12.88 4.43
N THR A 383 -0.73 11.72 4.19
CA THR A 383 0.15 11.48 3.04
C THR A 383 -0.40 10.32 2.24
N ILE A 384 -0.46 10.51 0.93
CA ILE A 384 -0.90 9.50 -0.03
C ILE A 384 0.03 9.52 -1.26
N PRO A 385 0.26 8.36 -1.91
CA PRO A 385 0.79 8.32 -3.27
C PRO A 385 -0.09 9.17 -4.20
N TYR A 386 0.50 10.07 -5.00
CA TYR A 386 -0.27 10.88 -5.93
C TYR A 386 -0.67 10.04 -7.15
N ARG A 387 -1.96 9.76 -7.31
CA ARG A 387 -2.53 9.15 -8.53
C ARG A 387 -3.27 10.15 -9.40
N ASN A 388 -4.21 10.86 -8.78
CA ASN A 388 -5.05 11.85 -9.45
C ASN A 388 -5.62 12.82 -8.40
N VAL A 389 -6.11 13.97 -8.89
CA VAL A 389 -6.68 15.01 -8.04
C VAL A 389 -7.91 14.55 -7.25
N GLN A 390 -8.71 13.63 -7.80
CA GLN A 390 -9.95 13.17 -7.16
C GLN A 390 -9.67 12.33 -5.91
N GLU A 391 -8.60 11.55 -5.89
CA GLU A 391 -8.16 10.84 -4.69
C GLU A 391 -7.69 11.81 -3.59
N CYS A 392 -7.00 12.90 -3.95
CA CYS A 392 -6.66 13.97 -3.01
C CYS A 392 -7.92 14.61 -2.40
N VAL A 393 -8.93 14.91 -3.22
CA VAL A 393 -10.24 15.42 -2.77
C VAL A 393 -10.90 14.43 -1.80
N ALA A 394 -11.01 13.16 -2.20
CA ALA A 394 -11.64 12.12 -1.39
C ALA A 394 -10.94 11.97 -0.03
N ALA A 395 -9.61 12.05 0.01
CA ALA A 395 -8.84 11.94 1.23
C ALA A 395 -9.08 13.12 2.18
N VAL A 396 -9.17 14.36 1.66
CA VAL A 396 -9.55 15.55 2.46
C VAL A 396 -10.99 15.45 2.97
N LEU A 397 -11.93 15.05 2.13
CA LEU A 397 -13.33 14.90 2.55
C LEU A 397 -13.48 13.82 3.63
N ARG A 398 -12.71 12.72 3.53
CA ARG A 398 -12.68 11.65 4.56
C ARG A 398 -12.25 12.15 5.94
N CYS A 399 -11.49 13.23 6.02
CA CYS A 399 -11.13 13.86 7.31
C CYS A 399 -12.34 14.46 8.04
N GLY A 400 -13.42 14.76 7.32
CA GLY A 400 -14.71 15.16 7.88
C GLY A 400 -14.76 16.57 8.49
N LEU A 401 -13.75 17.42 8.22
CA LEU A 401 -13.74 18.80 8.75
C LEU A 401 -14.80 19.69 8.09
N HIS A 402 -15.15 19.44 6.82
CA HIS A 402 -16.21 20.16 6.09
C HIS A 402 -17.61 19.99 6.73
N ALA A 403 -17.84 18.89 7.45
CA ALA A 403 -19.12 18.54 8.05
C ALA A 403 -19.45 19.31 9.35
N THR A 404 -18.57 20.22 9.80
CA THR A 404 -18.88 21.07 10.97
C THR A 404 -20.08 21.97 10.70
N THR A 405 -20.95 22.11 11.70
CA THR A 405 -22.19 22.90 11.66
C THR A 405 -21.98 24.38 11.95
N SER A 406 -20.85 24.75 12.56
CA SER A 406 -20.54 26.14 12.89
C SER A 406 -20.38 26.99 11.62
N THR A 407 -21.12 28.09 11.55
CA THR A 407 -21.15 29.01 10.40
C THR A 407 -20.01 30.03 10.41
N SER A 408 -19.39 30.26 11.57
CA SER A 408 -18.26 31.18 11.77
C SER A 408 -16.89 30.50 11.63
N SER A 409 -16.86 29.21 11.32
CA SER A 409 -15.63 28.45 11.12
C SER A 409 -14.84 28.94 9.90
N GLN A 410 -13.53 29.12 10.09
CA GLN A 410 -12.57 29.29 9.00
C GLN A 410 -11.84 27.98 8.73
N PHE A 411 -11.31 27.83 7.52
CA PHE A 411 -10.59 26.64 7.06
C PHE A 411 -9.23 27.01 6.51
N ALA A 412 -8.26 26.11 6.55
CA ALA A 412 -6.98 26.30 5.90
C ALA A 412 -6.52 25.01 5.24
N LEU A 413 -5.93 25.11 4.05
CA LEU A 413 -5.48 23.98 3.26
C LEU A 413 -4.04 24.24 2.80
N ALA A 414 -3.19 23.22 2.92
CA ALA A 414 -1.89 23.19 2.28
C ALA A 414 -1.67 21.84 1.61
N VAL A 415 -1.09 21.86 0.41
CA VAL A 415 -0.60 20.68 -0.29
C VAL A 415 0.91 20.79 -0.45
N HIS A 416 1.61 19.72 -0.12
CA HIS A 416 3.03 19.55 -0.37
C HIS A 416 3.23 18.32 -1.26
N LEU A 417 3.87 18.53 -2.41
CA LEU A 417 4.25 17.46 -3.32
C LEU A 417 5.74 17.21 -3.16
N GLN A 418 6.09 15.95 -2.91
CA GLN A 418 7.46 15.49 -2.74
C GLN A 418 7.82 14.56 -3.90
N PRO A 419 8.76 14.94 -4.78
CA PRO A 419 9.29 14.00 -5.77
C PRO A 419 10.05 12.89 -5.05
N VAL A 420 9.68 11.62 -5.32
CA VAL A 420 10.21 10.45 -4.60
C VAL A 420 11.33 9.80 -5.41
N PHE A 421 11.05 9.42 -6.65
CA PHE A 421 12.01 9.03 -7.69
C PHE A 421 11.28 8.92 -9.03
N GLY A 422 11.95 9.18 -10.14
CA GLY A 422 11.29 9.16 -11.45
C GLY A 422 10.07 10.10 -11.47
N HIS A 423 8.94 9.60 -11.98
CA HIS A 423 7.65 10.30 -12.00
C HIS A 423 6.78 10.07 -10.75
N VAL A 424 7.29 9.38 -9.73
CA VAL A 424 6.56 9.05 -8.51
C VAL A 424 6.56 10.25 -7.57
N ILE A 425 5.36 10.69 -7.17
CA ILE A 425 5.16 11.86 -6.32
C ILE A 425 4.38 11.45 -5.08
N GLY A 426 4.92 11.76 -3.90
CA GLY A 426 4.19 11.71 -2.64
C GLY A 426 3.39 13.00 -2.47
N CYS A 427 2.13 12.89 -2.02
CA CYS A 427 1.26 14.04 -1.78
C CYS A 427 0.87 14.09 -0.30
N SER A 428 1.37 15.12 0.39
CA SER A 428 1.00 15.43 1.77
C SER A 428 0.00 16.58 1.78
N ILE A 429 -1.14 16.39 2.45
CA ILE A 429 -2.24 17.35 2.49
C ILE A 429 -2.61 17.64 3.93
N ALA A 430 -2.61 18.91 4.32
CA ALA A 430 -3.05 19.37 5.63
C ALA A 430 -4.31 20.23 5.50
N ILE A 431 -5.33 19.90 6.27
CA ILE A 431 -6.60 20.63 6.37
C ILE A 431 -6.83 21.03 7.82
N ALA A 432 -7.18 22.29 8.05
CA ALA A 432 -7.48 22.81 9.36
C ALA A 432 -8.90 23.40 9.43
N LEU A 433 -9.50 23.25 10.60
CA LEU A 433 -10.70 23.91 11.06
C LEU A 433 -10.30 24.89 12.19
N LEU A 434 -10.68 26.15 12.02
CA LEU A 434 -10.37 27.26 12.92
C LEU A 434 -11.70 27.85 13.41
N THR A 435 -11.87 27.92 14.72
CA THR A 435 -13.01 28.62 15.34
C THR A 435 -12.46 29.72 16.23
N LEU A 436 -12.92 30.96 16.08
CA LEU A 436 -12.47 32.06 16.93
C LEU A 436 -12.76 31.73 18.40
N ARG A 437 -11.77 31.97 19.27
CA ARG A 437 -12.01 31.88 20.71
C ARG A 437 -12.82 33.10 21.13
N MET A 438 -13.93 32.86 21.83
CA MET A 438 -14.71 33.90 22.49
C MET A 438 -14.01 34.37 23.76
#